data_AF-A0A815G0Y4-F1
#
_entry.id   AF-A0A815G0Y4-F1
#
_cell.length_a   1.000
_cell.length_b   1.000
_cell.length_c   1.000
_cell.angle_alpha   90.00
_cell.angle_beta   90.00
_cell.angle_gamma   90.00
#
_symmetry.space_group_name_H-M   'P 1'
#
loop_
_entity.id
_entity.type
_entity.pdbx_description
1 polymer ?
#
loop_
_entity_poly.entity_id
_entity_poly.type
_entity_poly.pdbx_seq_one_letter_code
_entity_poly.pdbx_strand_id
1 'polypeptide(L)' 'MSFPKWHGPYRCLLSFKSQSTKVSGSGAIDIGSFTIDDTYSNETHRIGLTKQYQLGTGNRSQNLGHQVIV' A
#
# COMPACT_ATOMS: atom_id res chain seq x y z
N MET A 1 22.20 14.10 6.49
CA MET A 1 21.19 13.03 6.63
C MET A 1 19.87 13.57 6.12
N SER A 2 19.45 13.19 4.91
CA SER A 2 18.06 13.41 4.50
C SER A 2 17.22 12.34 5.16
N PHE A 3 16.27 12.73 6.00
CA PHE A 3 15.21 11.81 6.42
C PHE A 3 14.48 11.35 5.16
N PRO A 4 14.16 10.06 5.02
CA PRO A 4 13.35 9.59 3.89
C PRO A 4 12.08 10.45 3.85
N LYS A 5 11.84 11.10 2.70
CA LYS A 5 10.69 11.97 2.50
C LYS A 5 9.43 11.16 2.80
N TRP A 6 8.58 11.68 3.68
CA TRP A 6 7.26 11.10 3.91
C TRP A 6 6.41 11.31 2.66
N HIS A 7 5.82 10.23 2.16
CA HIS A 7 5.08 10.20 0.90
C HIS A 7 3.56 10.05 1.10
N GLY A 8 3.05 10.07 2.34
CA GLY A 8 1.64 9.82 2.67
C GLY A 8 1.44 8.50 3.45
N PRO A 9 0.19 8.09 3.72
CA PRO A 9 -1.00 8.37 2.91
C PRO A 9 -1.65 9.73 3.17
N TYR A 10 -1.98 10.44 2.10
CA TYR A 10 -2.80 11.67 2.16
C TYR A 10 -4.30 11.36 2.11
N ARG A 11 -4.66 10.18 1.57
CA ARG A 11 -6.00 9.62 1.62
C ARG A 11 -5.91 8.11 1.85
N CYS A 12 -6.74 7.61 2.75
CA CYS A 12 -6.86 6.19 3.05
C CYS A 12 -8.33 5.87 3.35
N LEU A 13 -8.89 4.92 2.61
CA LEU A 13 -10.20 4.35 2.86
C LEU A 13 -10.03 2.86 3.11
N LEU A 14 -10.55 2.39 4.24
CA LEU A 14 -10.55 0.99 4.62
C LEU A 14 -11.97 0.55 4.95
N SER A 15 -12.33 -0.64 4.49
CA SER A 15 -13.58 -1.31 4.75
C SER A 15 -13.28 -2.66 5.36
N PHE A 16 -13.76 -2.86 6.59
CA PHE A 16 -13.60 -4.10 7.33
C PHE A 16 -14.91 -4.88 7.29
N LYS A 17 -14.87 -6.13 6.84
CA LYS A 17 -16.04 -6.99 6.89
C LYS A 17 -16.20 -7.56 8.30
N SER A 18 -17.24 -7.15 9.03
CA SER A 18 -17.45 -7.44 10.47
C SER A 18 -17.47 -8.92 10.89
N GLN A 19 -17.52 -9.87 9.94
CA GLN A 19 -17.54 -11.32 10.19
C GLN A 19 -16.36 -12.07 9.55
N SER A 20 -15.36 -11.35 9.04
CA SER A 20 -14.18 -11.96 8.43
C SER A 20 -12.96 -11.08 8.68
N THR A 21 -11.76 -11.65 8.53
CA THR A 21 -10.53 -10.85 8.48
C THR A 21 -10.29 -10.21 7.11
N LYS A 22 -11.27 -10.25 6.21
CA LYS A 22 -11.18 -9.60 4.90
C LYS A 22 -11.27 -8.08 5.04
N VAL A 23 -10.29 -7.40 4.48
CA VAL A 23 -10.23 -5.94 4.39
C VAL A 23 -10.20 -5.59 2.91
N SER A 24 -10.98 -4.58 2.54
CA SER A 24 -10.85 -3.92 1.25
C SER A 24 -10.54 -2.45 1.46
N GLY A 25 -9.91 -1.81 0.48
CA GLY A 25 -9.60 -0.40 0.61
C GLY A 25 -8.71 0.13 -0.49
N SER A 26 -8.45 1.42 -0.40
CA SER A 26 -7.52 2.10 -1.29
C SER A 26 -6.93 3.32 -0.61
N GLY A 27 -5.82 3.80 -1.15
CA GLY A 27 -5.22 5.04 -0.69
C GLY A 27 -4.33 5.66 -1.74
N ALA A 28 -3.99 6.92 -1.50
CA ALA A 28 -3.13 7.72 -2.35
C ALA A 28 -1.96 8.29 -1.53
N ILE A 29 -0.80 8.25 -2.16
CA ILE A 29 0.48 8.81 -1.72
C ILE A 29 0.94 9.80 -2.80
N ASP A 30 1.90 10.67 -2.52
CA ASP A 30 2.37 11.67 -3.50
C ASP A 30 3.03 11.03 -4.73
N ILE A 31 3.52 9.79 -4.60
CA ILE A 31 4.20 9.05 -5.66
C ILE A 31 3.38 7.90 -6.25
N GLY A 32 2.08 7.83 -5.95
CA GLY A 32 1.21 6.75 -6.44
C GLY A 32 -0.01 6.43 -5.60
N SER A 33 -0.47 5.19 -5.69
CA SER A 33 -1.66 4.72 -5.00
C SER A 33 -1.52 3.25 -4.59
N PHE A 34 -2.43 2.79 -3.74
CA PHE A 34 -2.53 1.38 -3.38
C PHE A 34 -3.99 0.95 -3.27
N THR A 35 -4.21 -0.35 -3.44
CA THR A 35 -5.46 -1.04 -3.19
C THR A 35 -5.23 -2.23 -2.25
N ILE A 36 -6.27 -2.58 -1.51
CA ILE A 36 -6.34 -3.73 -0.63
C ILE A 36 -7.59 -4.50 -1.02
N ASP A 37 -7.45 -5.78 -1.28
CA ASP A 37 -8.56 -6.74 -1.38
C ASP A 37 -8.05 -8.09 -0.89
N ASP A 38 -7.72 -8.16 0.40
CA ASP A 38 -7.03 -9.30 0.97
C ASP A 38 -7.49 -9.60 2.40
N THR A 39 -7.07 -10.75 2.92
CA THR A 39 -7.38 -11.22 4.26
C THR A 39 -6.22 -10.85 5.18
N TYR A 40 -6.52 -10.19 6.30
CA TYR A 40 -5.55 -9.98 7.35
C TYR A 40 -5.12 -11.33 7.94
N SER A 41 -3.82 -11.61 7.90
CA SER A 41 -3.23 -12.82 8.46
C SER A 41 -2.90 -12.61 9.93
N ASN A 42 -3.59 -13.32 10.82
CA ASN A 42 -3.29 -13.31 12.25
C ASN A 42 -1.92 -13.92 12.60
N GLU A 43 -1.35 -14.79 11.76
CA GLU A 43 -0.04 -15.41 12.00
C GLU A 43 1.11 -14.42 11.77
N THR A 44 1.09 -13.76 10.62
CA THR A 44 2.14 -12.79 10.24
C THR A 44 1.85 -11.36 10.67
N HIS A 45 0.65 -11.10 11.20
CA HIS A 45 0.11 -9.76 11.51
C HIS A 45 0.17 -8.77 10.34
N ARG A 46 0.03 -9.29 9.11
CA ARG A 46 0.15 -8.52 7.87
C ARG A 46 -1.09 -8.68 7.01
N ILE A 47 -1.26 -7.70 6.12
CA ILE A 47 -2.23 -7.76 5.03
C ILE A 47 -1.52 -7.44 3.72
N GLY A 48 -1.82 -8.20 2.68
CA GLY A 48 -1.34 -7.93 1.34
C GLY A 48 -1.99 -6.66 0.78
N LEU A 49 -1.21 -5.92 0.01
CA LEU A 49 -1.68 -4.73 -0.69
C LEU A 49 -1.02 -4.70 -2.06
N THR A 50 -1.72 -4.16 -3.05
CA THR A 50 -1.18 -3.90 -4.37
C THR A 50 -0.89 -2.42 -4.48
N LYS A 51 0.37 -2.06 -4.79
CA LYS A 51 0.74 -0.66 -5.01
C LYS A 51 1.03 -0.39 -6.47
N GLN A 52 0.74 0.85 -6.86
CA GLN A 52 1.11 1.43 -8.14
C GLN A 52 1.93 2.68 -7.86
N TYR A 53 3.12 2.76 -8.44
CA TYR A 53 4.03 3.91 -8.27
C TYR A 53 4.42 4.53 -9.60
N GLN A 54 4.69 5.83 -9.58
CA GLN A 54 5.29 6.53 -10.71
C GLN A 54 6.73 6.08 -10.94
N LEU A 55 7.11 5.88 -12.20
CA LEU A 55 8.49 5.53 -12.56
C LEU A 55 9.49 6.58 -12.06
N GLY A 56 10.59 6.12 -11.46
CA GLY A 56 11.63 7.01 -10.93
C GLY A 56 11.37 7.54 -9.52
N THR A 57 10.25 7.15 -8.91
CA THR A 57 9.92 7.45 -7.51
C THR A 57 10.03 6.21 -6.63
N GLY A 58 10.36 6.41 -5.34
CA GLY A 58 10.54 5.33 -4.38
C GLY A 58 11.85 4.55 -4.52
N ASN A 59 12.22 3.79 -3.48
CA ASN A 59 13.40 2.93 -3.53
C ASN A 59 13.07 1.66 -4.32
N ARG A 60 13.69 1.47 -5.50
CA ARG A 60 13.47 0.28 -6.35
C ARG A 60 13.78 -1.04 -5.63
N SER A 61 14.75 -1.07 -4.71
CA SER A 61 15.07 -2.30 -3.96
C SER A 61 14.01 -2.65 -2.91
N GLN A 62 13.13 -1.71 -2.58
CA GLN A 62 11.98 -1.91 -1.69
C GLN A 62 10.67 -2.11 -2.46
N ASN A 63 10.74 -2.16 -3.79
CA ASN A 63 9.59 -2.43 -4.62
C ASN A 63 9.36 -3.95 -4.68
N LEU A 64 8.81 -4.48 -3.58
CA LEU A 64 8.55 -5.90 -3.31
C LEU A 64 7.45 -6.51 -4.23
N GLY A 65 7.54 -6.29 -5.55
CA GLY A 65 6.57 -6.76 -6.54
C GLY A 65 5.45 -5.76 -6.88
N HIS A 66 5.55 -4.50 -6.46
CA HIS A 66 4.56 -3.48 -6.82
C HIS A 66 4.67 -3.08 -8.30
N GLN A 67 3.54 -2.72 -8.91
CA GLN A 67 3.50 -2.28 -10.30
C GLN A 67 4.06 -0.86 -10.43
N VAL A 68 4.91 -0.66 -11.43
CA VAL A 68 5.42 0.67 -11.80
C VAL A 68 4.68 1.11 -13.06
N ILE A 69 4.06 2.27 -13.01
CA ILE A 69 3.40 2.91 -14.16
C ILE A 69 4.28 4.06 -14.66
N VAL A 70 4.39 4.14 -15.99
CA VAL A 70 5.15 5.17 -16.72
C VAL A 70 4.38 6.48 -16.69
#